data_AF-A0A0N4XJ61-F1
#
_entry.id   AF-A0A0N4XJ61-F1
#
_cell.length_a   1.000
_cell.length_b   1.000
_cell.length_c   1.000
_cell.angle_alpha   90.00
_cell.angle_beta   90.00
_cell.angle_gamma   90.00
#
_symmetry.space_group_name_H-M   'P 1'
#
loop_
_entity.id
_entity.type
_entity.pdbx_description
1 polymer ?
#
loop_
_entity_poly.entity_id
_entity_poly.type
_entity_poly.pdbx_seq_one_letter_code
_entity_poly.pdbx_strand_id
1 'polypeptide(L)' 'MAPYSILITGANRGIGLALVKEFLKNSGITHLIATARDPSGAKELNDIKDNRLKILKLDVTNDA' A
#
# COMPACT_ATOMS: atom_id res chain seq x y z
N MET A 1 13.63 -12.74 -9.27
CA MET A 1 12.19 -13.04 -9.35
C MET A 1 11.47 -12.06 -8.44
N ALA A 2 10.46 -11.34 -8.93
CA ALA A 2 9.69 -10.41 -8.10
C ALA A 2 8.59 -11.19 -7.35
N PRO A 3 8.22 -10.78 -6.13
CA PRO A 3 7.09 -11.38 -5.43
C PRO A 3 5.78 -11.09 -6.20
N TYR A 4 4.89 -12.08 -6.25
CA TYR A 4 3.59 -11.94 -6.93
C TYR A 4 2.67 -10.92 -6.23
N SER A 5 2.68 -10.92 -4.89
CA SER A 5 1.84 -10.04 -4.07
C SER A 5 2.64 -9.49 -2.89
N ILE A 6 2.40 -8.22 -2.54
CA ILE A 6 3.03 -7.54 -1.41
C ILE A 6 1.95 -6.89 -0.55
N LEU A 7 2.04 -7.08 0.77
CA LEU A 7 1.25 -6.35 1.78
C LEU A 7 2.18 -5.38 2.52
N ILE A 8 1.79 -4.10 2.59
CA ILE A 8 2.53 -3.05 3.29
C ILE A 8 1.60 -2.43 4.33
N THR A 9 1.94 -2.62 5.61
CA THR A 9 1.21 -2.04 6.73
C THR A 9 1.67 -0.62 7.02
N GLY A 10 0.75 0.29 7.38
CA GLY A 10 1.11 1.67 7.72
C GLY A 10 1.66 2.46 6.52
N ALA A 11 1.10 2.21 5.34
CA ALA A 11 1.55 2.76 4.06
C ALA A 11 1.05 4.19 3.79
N ASN A 12 0.34 4.82 4.72
CA ASN A 12 -0.22 6.16 4.53
C ASN A 12 0.81 7.29 4.61
N ARG A 13 2.02 7.03 5.12
CA ARG A 13 3.10 8.02 5.27
C ARG A 13 4.47 7.34 5.40
N GLY A 14 5.53 8.16 5.38
CA GLY A 14 6.89 7.73 5.71
C GLY A 14 7.39 6.56 4.85
N ILE A 15 8.05 5.59 5.50
CA ILE A 15 8.69 4.46 4.81
C ILE A 15 7.67 3.60 4.07
N GLY A 16 6.50 3.32 4.66
CA GLY A 16 5.48 2.50 4.01
C GLY A 16 5.04 3.10 2.67
N LEU A 17 4.86 4.43 2.62
CA LEU A 17 4.52 5.13 1.38
C LEU A 17 5.68 5.10 0.36
N ALA A 18 6.92 5.27 0.82
CA ALA A 18 8.09 5.17 -0.05
C ALA A 18 8.24 3.77 -0.66
N LEU A 19 7.98 2.72 0.12
CA LEU A 19 7.97 1.33 -0.35
C LEU A 19 6.90 1.10 -1.41
N VAL A 20 5.67 1.60 -1.21
CA VAL A 20 4.62 1.55 -2.23
C VAL A 20 5.11 2.16 -3.54
N LYS A 21 5.65 3.39 -3.48
CA LYS A 21 6.16 4.10 -4.66
C LYS A 21 7.29 3.33 -5.35
N GLU A 22 8.19 2.71 -4.59
CA GLU A 22 9.31 1.94 -5.14
C GLU A 22 8.87 0.61 -5.77
N PHE A 23 8.01 -0.13 -5.09
CA PHE A 23 7.51 -1.42 -5.59
C PHE A 23 6.64 -1.26 -6.84
N LEU A 24 5.89 -0.17 -6.97
CA LEU A 24 5.11 0.08 -8.18
C LEU A 24 5.98 0.27 -9.44
N LYS A 25 7.26 0.64 -9.30
CA LYS A 25 8.20 0.68 -10.43
C LYS A 25 8.52 -0.70 -11.00
N ASN A 26 8.31 -1.77 -10.22
CA ASN A 26 8.54 -3.13 -10.66
C ASN A 26 7.26 -3.70 -11.31
N SER A 27 7.31 -3.95 -12.62
CA SER A 27 6.20 -4.52 -13.40
C SER A 27 5.93 -6.00 -13.09
N GLY A 28 6.86 -6.70 -12.44
CA GLY A 28 6.70 -8.11 -12.04
C GLY A 28 5.79 -8.32 -10.84
N ILE A 29 5.42 -7.25 -10.12
CA ILE A 29 4.47 -7.31 -9.01
C ILE A 29 3.06 -7.18 -9.57
N THR A 30 2.18 -8.13 -9.24
CA THR A 30 0.79 -8.15 -9.72
C THR A 30 -0.16 -7.49 -8.72
N HIS A 31 0.04 -7.74 -7.42
CA HIS A 31 -0.81 -7.17 -6.37
C HIS A 31 0.01 -6.42 -5.34
N LEU A 32 -0.35 -5.16 -5.08
CA LEU A 32 0.27 -4.35 -4.05
C LEU A 32 -0.81 -3.82 -3.11
N ILE A 33 -0.86 -4.36 -1.90
CA ILE A 33 -1.86 -4.03 -0.89
C ILE A 33 -1.21 -3.08 0.12
N ALA A 34 -1.69 -1.84 0.14
CA ALA A 34 -1.24 -0.81 1.05
C ALA A 34 -2.31 -0.58 2.12
N THR A 35 -1.92 -0.55 3.40
CA THR A 35 -2.89 -0.36 4.48
C THR A 35 -2.72 0.95 5.24
N ALA A 36 -3.84 1.49 5.71
CA ALA A 36 -3.90 2.70 6.52
C ALA A 36 -4.99 2.57 7.59
N ARG A 37 -4.79 3.19 8.76
CA ARG A 37 -5.86 3.28 9.79
C ARG A 37 -7.06 4.09 9.29
N ASP A 38 -6.78 5.15 8.56
CA ASP A 38 -7.76 5.97 7.85
C ASP A 38 -7.35 6.10 6.37
N PRO A 39 -7.89 5.25 5.48
CA PRO A 39 -7.65 5.34 4.05
C PRO A 39 -8.11 6.66 3.44
N SER A 40 -9.20 7.26 3.94
CA SER A 40 -9.73 8.52 3.41
C SER A 40 -8.78 9.69 3.69
N GLY A 41 -8.09 9.67 4.82
CA GLY A 41 -7.04 10.64 5.17
C GLY A 41 -5.70 10.45 4.45
N ALA A 42 -5.47 9.33 3.76
CA ALA A 42 -4.20 9.00 3.12
C ALA A 42 -4.04 9.64 1.73
N LYS A 43 -4.04 10.99 1.66
CA LYS A 43 -4.02 11.76 0.39
C LYS A 43 -2.94 11.28 -0.59
N GLU A 44 -1.67 11.25 -0.16
CA GLU A 44 -0.57 10.83 -1.02
C GLU A 44 -0.68 9.38 -1.53
N LEU A 45 -1.32 8.50 -0.75
CA LEU A 45 -1.53 7.12 -1.15
C LEU A 45 -2.68 7.01 -2.16
N ASN A 46 -3.75 7.80 -1.99
CA ASN A 46 -4.90 7.87 -2.90
C ASN A 46 -4.59 8.59 -4.23
N ASP A 47 -3.58 9.46 -4.23
CA ASP A 47 -3.10 10.15 -5.43
C ASP A 47 -2.38 9.18 -6.39
N ILE A 48 -1.88 8.05 -5.87
CA ILE A 48 -1.26 7.02 -6.70
C ILE A 48 -2.36 6.25 -7.45
N LYS A 49 -2.38 6.40 -8.78
CA LYS A 49 -3.28 5.67 -9.67
C LYS A 49 -2.54 4.51 -10.32
N ASP A 50 -2.69 3.31 -9.76
CA ASP A 50 -2.21 2.06 -10.37
C ASP A 50 -3.25 0.95 -10.12
N ASN A 51 -3.60 0.19 -11.16
CA ASN A 51 -4.61 -0.88 -11.06
C ASN A 51 -4.18 -2.02 -10.12
N ARG A 52 -2.88 -2.17 -9.88
CA ARG A 52 -2.29 -3.18 -8.99
C ARG A 52 -2.31 -2.75 -7.53
N LEU A 53 -2.46 -1.44 -7.27
CA LEU A 53 -2.52 -0.89 -5.92
C LEU A 53 -3.93 -1.05 -5.34
N LYS A 54 -4.03 -1.72 -4.19
CA LYS A 54 -5.24 -1.84 -3.39
C LYS A 54 -5.01 -1.17 -2.05
N ILE A 55 -5.83 -0.17 -1.73
CA ILE A 55 -5.76 0.53 -0.45
C ILE A 55 -6.82 -0.07 0.47
N LEU A 56 -6.40 -0.62 1.61
CA LEU A 56 -7.28 -1.23 2.60
C LEU A 56 -7.19 -0.52 3.95
N LYS A 57 -8.30 -0.50 4.69
CA LYS A 57 -8.30 -0.09 6.09
C LYS A 57 -7.68 -1.21 6.92
N LEU A 58 -6.71 -0.87 7.77
CA LEU A 58 -6.17 -1.77 8.78
C LEU A 58 -5.84 -0.98 10.04
N ASP A 59 -6.36 -1.45 11.17
CA ASP A 59 -5.92 -1.02 12.48
C ASP A 59 -5.23 -2.19 13.20
N VAL A 60 -3.92 -2.09 13.38
CA VAL A 60 -3.10 -3.18 13.94
C VAL A 60 -3.33 -3.41 15.43
N THR A 61 -4.05 -2.51 16.09
CA THR A 61 -4.43 -2.66 17.51
C THR A 61 -5.83 -3.24 17.69
N ASN A 62 -6.50 -3.61 16.59
CA ASN A 62 -7.85 -4.15 16.63
C ASN A 62 -7.88 -5.53 15.94
N ASP A 63 -8.12 -6.57 16.74
CA ASP A 63 -8.20 -7.95 16.28
C ASP A 63 -9.61 -8.36 15.78
N ALA A 64 -10.61 -7.49 16.00
CA ALA A 64 -12.02 -7.76 15.70
C ALA A 64 -12.42 -7.46 14.24
#